data_AF-F7YGW8-F1
#
_entry.id   AF-F7YGW8-F1
#
_cell.length_a   1.000
_cell.length_b   1.000
_cell.length_c   1.000
_cell.angle_alpha   90.00
_cell.angle_beta   90.00
_cell.angle_gamma   90.00
#
_symmetry.space_group_name_H-M   'P 1'
#
loop_
_entity.id
_entity.type
_entity.pdbx_description
1 polymer ?
#
loop_
_entity_poly.entity_id
_entity_poly.type
_entity_poly.pdbx_seq_one_letter_code
_entity_poly.pdbx_strand_id
1 'polypeptide(L)'
;MMKNIILTASLFANASVLYVLFNPAGSPAPKMTCDQSRSETLSKEATSTFAHDHGGAFFKVHGYLKSSDFELRNILNEGNSTTFIYTASLYPSTCGSLLPGVDGTIVRVKTDLANEPNVVAVY
;
A
#
# COMPACT_ATOMS: atom_id res chain seq x y z
N MET A 1 31.66 -5.55 -17.47
CA MET A 1 30.29 -5.94 -17.91
C MET A 1 29.21 -5.91 -16.82
N MET A 2 29.53 -5.79 -15.51
CA MET A 2 28.53 -5.72 -14.43
C MET A 2 27.73 -4.40 -14.31
N LYS A 3 28.24 -3.27 -14.84
CA LYS A 3 27.59 -1.95 -14.71
C LYS A 3 26.24 -1.86 -15.43
N ASN A 4 26.04 -2.63 -16.50
CA ASN A 4 24.79 -2.58 -17.28
C ASN A 4 23.65 -3.36 -16.63
N ILE A 5 23.97 -4.40 -15.84
CA ILE A 5 22.99 -5.26 -15.16
C ILE A 5 22.34 -4.50 -13.99
N ILE A 6 23.13 -3.70 -13.26
CA ILE A 6 22.62 -2.87 -12.16
C ILE A 6 21.69 -1.77 -12.70
N LEU A 7 22.03 -1.15 -13.83
CA LEU A 7 21.15 -0.15 -14.46
C LEU A 7 19.84 -0.77 -14.96
N THR A 8 19.88 -1.97 -15.55
CA THR A 8 18.67 -2.65 -16.03
C THR A 8 17.79 -3.11 -14.86
N ALA A 9 18.37 -3.65 -13.79
CA ALA A 9 17.61 -4.00 -12.57
C ALA A 9 16.92 -2.78 -11.96
N SER A 10 17.59 -1.62 -11.92
CA SER A 10 16.99 -0.35 -11.46
C SER A 10 15.88 0.15 -12.38
N LEU A 11 16.02 -0.03 -13.69
CA LEU A 11 14.97 0.31 -14.67
C LEU A 11 13.74 -0.59 -14.53
N PHE A 12 13.91 -1.89 -14.30
CA PHE A 12 12.80 -2.82 -14.07
C PHE A 12 12.12 -2.59 -12.72
N ALA A 13 12.89 -2.34 -11.65
CA ALA A 13 12.34 -1.96 -10.35
C ALA A 13 11.52 -0.67 -10.46
N ASN A 14 12.04 0.36 -11.12
CA ASN A 14 11.30 1.60 -11.37
C ASN A 14 10.08 1.41 -12.28
N ALA A 15 10.16 0.56 -13.31
CA ALA A 15 9.04 0.27 -14.21
C ALA A 15 7.91 -0.51 -13.50
N SER A 16 8.26 -1.46 -12.63
CA SER A 16 7.28 -2.18 -11.81
C SER A 16 6.60 -1.27 -10.77
N VAL A 17 7.36 -0.35 -10.15
CA VAL A 17 6.81 0.69 -9.27
C VAL A 17 5.89 1.64 -10.04
N LEU A 18 6.27 2.07 -11.24
CA LEU A 18 5.43 2.88 -12.12
C LEU A 18 4.15 2.13 -12.53
N TYR A 19 4.25 0.84 -12.87
CA TYR A 19 3.08 0.04 -13.23
C TYR A 19 2.09 -0.10 -12.07
N VAL A 20 2.58 -0.32 -10.85
CA VAL A 20 1.77 -0.31 -9.61
C VAL A 20 1.10 1.05 -9.41
N LEU A 21 1.83 2.15 -9.59
CA LEU A 21 1.32 3.51 -9.40
C LEU A 21 0.23 3.90 -10.40
N PHE A 22 0.32 3.42 -11.65
CA PHE A 22 -0.51 3.89 -12.76
C PHE A 22 -1.64 2.94 -13.18
N ASN A 23 -1.68 1.68 -12.71
CA ASN A 23 -2.74 0.74 -13.06
C ASN A 23 -3.32 0.02 -11.83
N PRO A 24 -4.30 0.62 -11.13
CA PRO A 24 -5.21 -0.17 -10.32
C PRO A 24 -6.19 -0.89 -11.26
N ALA A 25 -5.78 -2.04 -11.79
CA ALA A 25 -6.68 -2.90 -12.56
C ALA A 25 -7.71 -3.52 -11.61
N GLY A 26 -8.96 -3.06 -11.69
CA GLY A 26 -10.11 -3.74 -11.08
C GLY A 26 -11.18 -2.78 -10.58
N SER A 27 -12.43 -3.27 -10.61
CA SER A 27 -13.63 -2.69 -9.98
C SER A 27 -13.32 -1.95 -8.68
N PRO A 28 -14.09 -0.89 -8.31
CA PRO A 28 -13.76 -0.08 -7.14
C PRO A 28 -13.48 -0.99 -5.95
N ALA A 29 -12.22 -1.03 -5.53
CA ALA A 29 -11.83 -1.85 -4.41
C ALA A 29 -12.71 -1.45 -3.22
N PRO A 30 -13.20 -2.42 -2.43
CA PRO A 30 -13.94 -2.09 -1.22
C PRO A 30 -13.12 -1.10 -0.39
N LYS A 31 -13.79 -0.27 0.39
CA LYS A 31 -13.15 0.77 1.20
C LYS A 31 -13.25 0.39 2.67
N MET A 32 -12.34 0.91 3.48
CA MET A 32 -12.51 0.92 4.93
C MET A 32 -13.80 1.63 5.32
N THR A 33 -14.37 1.24 6.46
CA THR A 33 -15.38 2.06 7.14
C THR A 33 -14.74 3.29 7.77
N CYS A 34 -15.55 4.28 8.15
CA CYS A 34 -15.03 5.48 8.81
C CYS A 34 -14.24 5.16 10.09
N ASP A 35 -14.78 4.26 10.91
CA ASP A 35 -14.15 3.88 12.18
C ASP A 35 -12.81 3.17 11.96
N GLN A 36 -12.73 2.35 10.91
CA GLN A 36 -11.48 1.70 10.50
C GLN A 36 -10.44 2.70 9.99
N SER A 37 -10.85 3.71 9.21
CA SER A 37 -9.94 4.70 8.63
C SER A 37 -9.34 5.65 9.69
N ARG A 38 -10.14 6.02 10.70
CA ARG A 38 -9.75 6.95 11.77
C ARG A 38 -8.89 6.35 12.88
N SER A 39 -8.87 5.02 13.03
CA SER A 39 -8.12 4.35 14.09
C SER A 39 -6.89 3.64 13.53
N GLU A 40 -5.72 3.96 14.09
CA GLU A 40 -4.46 3.32 13.70
C GLU A 40 -4.49 1.80 13.88
N THR A 41 -5.14 1.31 14.93
CA THR A 41 -5.27 -0.13 15.16
C THR A 41 -6.24 -0.76 14.15
N LEU A 42 -7.43 -0.17 13.99
CA LEU A 42 -8.46 -0.75 13.12
C LEU A 42 -8.09 -0.67 11.64
N SER A 43 -7.33 0.34 11.21
CA SER A 43 -6.85 0.44 9.83
C SER A 43 -5.87 -0.68 9.49
N LYS A 44 -4.96 -1.00 10.43
CA LYS A 44 -3.96 -2.06 10.25
C LYS A 44 -4.63 -3.42 10.28
N GLU A 45 -5.57 -3.62 11.19
CA GLU A 45 -6.37 -4.84 11.26
C GLU A 45 -7.21 -5.04 9.99
N ALA A 46 -7.90 -4.00 9.52
CA ALA A 46 -8.68 -4.05 8.29
C ALA A 46 -7.80 -4.32 7.07
N THR A 47 -6.62 -3.68 6.98
CA THR A 47 -5.67 -3.94 5.89
C THR A 47 -5.10 -5.35 5.96
N SER A 48 -4.75 -5.85 7.15
CA SER A 48 -4.24 -7.20 7.34
C SER A 48 -5.29 -8.25 7.01
N THR A 49 -6.54 -8.03 7.41
CA THR A 49 -7.68 -8.89 7.10
C THR A 49 -7.91 -8.91 5.60
N PHE A 50 -7.96 -7.74 4.96
CA PHE A 50 -8.13 -7.64 3.52
C PHE A 50 -6.98 -8.33 2.75
N ALA A 51 -5.74 -8.18 3.21
CA ALA A 51 -4.60 -8.89 2.64
C ALA A 51 -4.77 -10.40 2.76
N HIS A 52 -5.14 -10.91 3.95
CA HIS A 52 -5.38 -12.33 4.19
C HIS A 52 -6.48 -12.91 3.28
N ASP A 53 -7.63 -12.25 3.21
CA ASP A 53 -8.78 -12.66 2.39
C ASP A 53 -8.47 -12.72 0.88
N HIS A 54 -7.43 -12.01 0.46
CA HIS A 54 -7.00 -11.93 -0.93
C HIS A 54 -5.64 -12.63 -1.19
N GLY A 55 -5.25 -13.57 -0.32
CA GLY A 55 -4.04 -14.39 -0.48
C GLY A 55 -2.74 -13.60 -0.40
N GLY A 56 -2.78 -12.42 0.21
CA GLY A 56 -1.67 -11.49 0.33
C GLY A 56 -1.33 -10.71 -0.94
N ALA A 57 -2.17 -10.73 -1.98
CA ALA A 57 -1.86 -10.03 -3.23
C ALA A 57 -1.67 -8.52 -3.03
N PHE A 58 -0.43 -8.03 -3.17
CA PHE A 58 -0.07 -6.64 -2.88
C PHE A 58 -0.86 -5.63 -3.73
N PHE A 59 -1.07 -5.89 -5.01
CA PHE A 59 -1.83 -4.99 -5.89
C PHE A 59 -3.26 -4.75 -5.41
N LYS A 60 -3.89 -5.78 -4.84
CA LYS A 60 -5.24 -5.66 -4.26
C LYS A 60 -5.21 -4.81 -2.99
N VAL A 61 -4.22 -5.04 -2.13
CA VAL A 61 -4.02 -4.25 -0.90
C VAL A 61 -3.70 -2.78 -1.22
N HIS A 62 -2.88 -2.53 -2.24
CA HIS A 62 -2.62 -1.19 -2.75
C HIS A 62 -3.91 -0.52 -3.22
N GLY A 63 -4.73 -1.21 -4.02
CA GLY A 63 -6.04 -0.73 -4.46
C GLY A 63 -6.99 -0.42 -3.29
N TYR A 64 -7.06 -1.29 -2.29
CA TYR A 64 -7.85 -1.12 -1.07
C TYR A 64 -7.45 0.10 -0.23
N LEU A 65 -6.14 0.31 -0.06
CA LEU A 65 -5.62 1.48 0.65
C LEU A 65 -5.90 2.76 -0.14
N LYS A 66 -5.66 2.75 -1.46
CA LYS A 66 -5.97 3.89 -2.34
C LYS A 66 -7.46 4.23 -2.35
N SER A 67 -8.34 3.24 -2.37
CA SER A 67 -9.79 3.47 -2.32
C SER A 67 -10.23 4.03 -0.96
N SER A 68 -9.51 3.68 0.11
CA SER A 68 -9.70 4.15 1.49
C SER A 68 -8.99 5.48 1.82
N ASP A 69 -8.60 6.24 0.79
CA ASP A 69 -7.90 7.53 0.89
C ASP A 69 -6.53 7.48 1.59
N PHE A 70 -5.85 6.34 1.54
CA PHE A 70 -4.45 6.26 1.90
C PHE A 70 -3.57 6.56 0.69
N GLU A 71 -2.54 7.37 0.93
CA GLU A 71 -1.53 7.71 -0.07
C GLU A 71 -0.22 7.02 0.25
N LEU A 72 0.38 6.38 -0.75
CA LEU A 72 1.74 5.85 -0.64
C LEU A 72 2.71 7.03 -0.52
N ARG A 73 3.41 7.14 0.61
CA ARG A 73 4.37 8.22 0.89
C ARG A 73 5.81 7.80 0.73
N ASN A 74 6.13 6.55 1.05
CA ASN A 74 7.50 6.09 1.06
C ASN A 74 7.59 4.58 0.79
N ILE A 75 8.77 4.16 0.32
CA ILE A 75 9.11 2.78 0.02
C ILE A 75 10.48 2.51 0.66
N LEU A 76 10.54 1.57 1.59
CA LEU A 76 11.79 1.13 2.23
C LEU A 76 12.15 -0.26 1.74
N ASN A 77 13.38 -0.43 1.25
CA ASN A 77 13.88 -1.73 0.77
C ASN A 77 14.83 -2.32 1.81
N GLU A 78 14.51 -3.50 2.32
CA GLU A 78 15.31 -4.24 3.30
C GLU A 78 15.49 -5.69 2.84
N GLY A 79 16.68 -5.98 2.30
CA GLY A 79 17.03 -7.30 1.80
C GLY A 79 16.08 -7.78 0.71
N ASN A 80 15.38 -8.88 0.98
CA ASN A 80 14.40 -9.49 0.06
C ASN A 80 12.98 -8.96 0.23
N SER A 81 12.78 -7.92 1.06
CA SER A 81 11.46 -7.38 1.35
C SER A 81 11.41 -5.87 1.13
N THR A 82 10.24 -5.39 0.70
CA THR A 82 9.96 -3.98 0.51
C THR A 82 8.78 -3.58 1.39
N THR A 83 8.96 -2.53 2.18
CA THR A 83 7.90 -1.94 3.01
C THR A 83 7.33 -0.71 2.31
N PHE A 84 6.04 -0.76 1.99
CA PHE A 84 5.28 0.35 1.44
C PHE A 84 4.58 1.10 2.57
N ILE A 85 4.87 2.38 2.72
CA ILE A 85 4.36 3.22 3.81
C ILE A 85 3.24 4.11 3.28
N TYR A 86 2.04 3.89 3.80
CA TYR A 86 0.84 4.63 3.47
C TYR A 86 0.42 5.53 4.61
N THR A 87 -0.06 6.72 4.29
CA THR A 87 -0.63 7.66 5.26
C THR A 87 -2.03 8.05 4.82
N ALA A 88 -2.95 8.20 5.77
CA ALA A 88 -4.25 8.79 5.50
C ALA A 88 -4.11 10.16 4.80
N SER A 89 -4.96 10.42 3.80
CA SER A 89 -5.09 11.72 3.17
C SER A 89 -5.61 12.75 4.17
N LEU A 90 -5.20 14.00 4.01
CA LEU A 90 -5.71 15.13 4.80
C LEU A 90 -7.20 15.41 4.53
N TYR A 91 -7.75 14.89 3.42
CA TYR A 91 -9.14 15.06 3.01
C TYR A 91 -9.75 13.71 2.61
N PRO A 92 -10.00 12.80 3.56
CA PRO A 92 -10.47 11.46 3.26
C PRO A 92 -11.92 11.47 2.75
N SER A 93 -12.15 11.01 1.51
CA SER A 93 -13.48 10.85 0.94
C SER A 93 -14.33 9.79 1.65
N THR A 94 -13.67 8.80 2.24
CA THR A 94 -14.26 7.66 2.97
C THR A 94 -15.03 8.10 4.21
N CYS A 95 -14.61 9.21 4.84
CA CYS A 95 -15.17 9.68 6.11
C CYS A 95 -15.92 11.01 6.02
N GLY A 96 -16.12 11.57 4.82
CA GLY A 96 -16.52 12.97 4.65
C GLY A 96 -15.44 13.96 5.09
N SER A 97 -15.69 15.26 4.96
CA SER A 97 -14.75 16.34 5.29
C SER A 97 -14.26 16.26 6.74
N LEU A 98 -13.12 15.63 6.97
CA LEU A 98 -12.50 15.54 8.28
C LEU A 98 -11.70 16.81 8.60
N LEU A 99 -11.73 17.22 9.86
CA LEU A 99 -11.02 18.39 10.37
C LEU A 99 -9.50 18.12 10.32
N PRO A 100 -8.69 19.08 9.84
CA PRO A 100 -7.24 18.93 9.78
C PRO A 100 -6.66 18.74 11.19
N GLY A 101 -5.89 17.67 11.38
CA GLY A 101 -4.98 17.51 12.52
C GLY A 101 -5.27 16.39 13.53
N VAL A 102 -6.29 15.55 13.33
CA VAL A 102 -6.65 14.52 14.34
C VAL A 102 -6.50 13.07 13.85
N ASP A 103 -6.75 12.79 12.57
CA ASP A 103 -6.81 11.40 12.09
C ASP A 103 -5.60 11.05 11.20
N GLY A 104 -4.43 10.93 11.83
CA GLY A 104 -3.16 10.60 11.17
C GLY A 104 -2.85 9.11 11.23
N THR A 105 -3.49 8.30 10.38
CA THR A 105 -3.24 6.85 10.39
C THR A 105 -2.10 6.47 9.45
N ILE A 106 -1.09 5.73 9.95
CA ILE A 106 0.01 5.19 9.15
C ILE A 106 -0.16 3.67 9.03
N VAL A 107 -0.14 3.16 7.79
CA VAL A 107 -0.17 1.72 7.50
C VAL A 107 1.09 1.37 6.72
N ARG A 108 1.87 0.42 7.23
CA ARG A 108 3.08 -0.10 6.61
C ARG A 108 2.81 -1.51 6.14
N VAL A 109 2.98 -1.74 4.85
CA VAL A 109 2.74 -3.02 4.20
C VAL A 109 4.08 -3.58 3.79
N LYS A 110 4.55 -4.62 4.50
CA LYS A 110 5.76 -5.34 4.13
C LYS A 110 5.41 -6.42 3.11
N THR A 111 6.12 -6.37 2.00
CA THR A 111 5.86 -7.20 0.82
C THR A 111 7.13 -7.95 0.43
N ASP A 112 7.01 -9.23 0.13
CA ASP A 112 8.04 -10.01 -0.55
C ASP A 112 7.88 -9.82 -2.06
N LEU A 113 8.98 -9.44 -2.74
CA LEU A 113 9.02 -9.17 -4.17
C LEU A 113 9.70 -10.30 -4.98
N ALA A 114 10.08 -11.42 -4.36
CA ALA A 114 10.85 -12.47 -5.03
C ALA A 114 10.09 -13.16 -6.18
N ASN A 115 8.76 -13.20 -6.13
CA ASN A 115 7.89 -13.78 -7.17
C ASN A 115 6.73 -12.81 -7.49
N GLU A 116 5.48 -13.26 -7.32
CA GLU A 116 4.33 -12.37 -7.29
C GLU A 116 4.35 -11.56 -5.99
N PRO A 117 4.27 -10.21 -6.06
CA PRO A 117 4.30 -9.35 -4.88
C PRO A 117 3.25 -9.76 -3.82
N ASN A 118 3.72 -10.25 -2.68
CA ASN A 118 2.87 -10.79 -1.62
C ASN A 118 3.11 -10.07 -0.28
N VAL A 119 2.04 -9.62 0.36
CA VAL A 119 2.03 -8.99 1.68
C VAL A 119 2.34 -10.02 2.75
N VAL A 120 3.46 -9.83 3.42
CA VAL A 120 3.94 -10.67 4.52
C VAL A 120 3.48 -10.15 5.87
N ALA A 121 3.38 -8.82 6.02
CA ALA A 121 2.95 -8.20 7.27
C ALA A 121 2.37 -6.79 7.06
N VAL A 122 1.52 -6.38 8.00
CA VAL A 122 0.94 -5.04 8.09
C VAL A 122 1.16 -4.48 9.50
N TYR A 123 1.64 -3.24 9.62
CA TYR A 123 1.95 -2.60 10.91
C TYR A 123 1.95 -1.06 10.86
#